data_AF-A0A380HAN6-F1
#
_entry.id   AF-A0A380HAN6-F1
#
_cell.length_a   1.000
_cell.length_b   1.000
_cell.length_c   1.000
_cell.angle_alpha   90.00
_cell.angle_beta   90.00
_cell.angle_gamma   90.00
#
_symmetry.space_group_name_H-M   'P 1'
#
loop_
_entity.id
_entity.type
_entity.pdbx_description
1 polymer ?
#
loop_
_entity_poly.entity_id
_entity_poly.type
_entity_poly.pdbx_seq_one_letter_code
_entity_poly.pdbx_strand_id
1 'polypeptide(L)'
;MEYASLWIYLTEQTQYLNGEIDDVSITAKDKNVIIIGAGDTEADCVATALRENCKSIVQFNKYTKQPEEITFESNTSWPLAMPVFKMDYAHKEYEAKFGQEPRA
;
A
#
# COMPACT_ATOMS: atom_id res chain seq x y z
N MET A 1 -11.95 -8.33 14.54
CA MET A 1 -11.20 -7.49 13.58
C MET A 1 -10.19 -6.74 14.43
N GLU A 2 -8.91 -7.02 14.22
CA GLU A 2 -7.83 -6.39 14.97
C GLU A 2 -7.45 -5.11 14.23
N TYR A 3 -7.45 -3.97 14.92
CA TYR A 3 -7.19 -2.67 14.32
C TYR A 3 -5.84 -2.18 14.81
N ALA A 4 -4.92 -1.97 13.88
CA ALA A 4 -3.62 -1.37 14.14
C ALA A 4 -3.55 -0.04 13.40
N SER A 5 -2.88 0.95 14.00
CA SER A 5 -2.46 2.12 13.24
C SER A 5 -1.32 1.71 12.29
N LEU A 6 -1.33 2.25 11.06
CA LEU A 6 -0.25 2.00 10.09
C LEU A 6 1.13 2.31 10.70
N TRP A 7 1.20 3.37 11.52
CA TRP A 7 2.42 3.78 12.19
C TRP A 7 2.99 2.69 13.11
N ILE A 8 2.17 2.10 13.99
CA ILE A 8 2.63 1.08 14.93
C ILE A 8 3.09 -0.16 14.16
N TYR A 9 2.28 -0.59 13.18
CA TYR A 9 2.61 -1.75 12.37
C TYR A 9 3.95 -1.58 11.65
N LEU A 10 4.14 -0.47 10.91
CA LEU A 10 5.38 -0.28 10.14
C LEU A 10 6.60 -0.05 11.05
N THR A 11 6.42 0.63 12.19
CA THR A 11 7.50 0.85 13.16
C THR A 11 7.97 -0.48 13.73
N GLU A 12 7.06 -1.31 14.26
CA GLU A 12 7.43 -2.61 14.84
C GLU A 12 8.05 -3.53 13.79
N GLN A 13 7.52 -3.56 12.57
CA GLN A 13 8.08 -4.36 11.49
C GLN A 13 9.49 -3.90 11.12
N THR A 14 9.74 -2.59 11.10
CA THR A 14 11.09 -2.05 10.86
C THR A 14 12.04 -2.43 12.00
N GLN A 15 11.62 -2.29 13.25
CA GLN A 15 12.41 -2.65 14.42
C GLN A 15 12.73 -4.14 14.45
N TYR A 16 11.74 -4.99 14.12
CA TYR A 16 11.91 -6.43 14.04
C TYR A 16 12.92 -6.82 12.95
N LEU A 17 12.82 -6.22 11.77
CA LEU A 17 13.77 -6.45 10.66
C LEU A 17 15.18 -5.95 10.99
N ASN A 18 15.32 -4.90 11.80
CA ASN A 18 16.60 -4.40 12.29
C ASN A 18 17.17 -5.21 13.46
N GLY A 19 16.39 -6.15 14.04
CA GLY A 19 16.76 -6.91 15.22
C GLY A 19 16.75 -6.07 16.52
N GLU A 20 16.00 -4.97 16.55
CA GLU A 20 15.82 -4.14 17.75
C GLU A 20 14.81 -4.75 18.73
N ILE A 21 13.86 -5.55 18.22
CA ILE A 21 12.87 -6.30 18.99
C ILE A 21 12.82 -7.76 18.52
N ASP A 22 12.50 -8.67 19.43
CA ASP A 22 12.45 -10.11 19.14
C ASP A 22 11.09 -10.57 18.59
N ASP A 23 10.03 -9.78 18.79
CA ASP A 23 8.67 -10.11 18.37
C ASP A 23 7.85 -8.85 18.04
N VAL A 24 6.85 -9.00 17.18
CA VAL A 24 5.93 -7.93 16.76
C VAL A 24 4.57 -8.14 17.40
N SER A 25 3.92 -7.06 17.82
CA SER A 25 2.57 -7.16 18.41
C SER A 25 1.50 -7.45 17.36
N ILE A 26 1.75 -7.01 16.11
CA ILE A 26 0.82 -7.13 14.99
C ILE A 26 1.52 -7.81 13.80
N THR A 27 0.90 -8.88 13.29
CA THR A 27 1.27 -9.52 12.02
C THR A 27 0.09 -9.61 11.08
N ALA A 28 0.35 -9.48 9.77
CA ALA A 28 -0.61 -9.66 8.69
C ALA A 28 -0.72 -11.11 8.20
N LYS A 29 0.13 -12.02 8.68
CA LYS A 29 0.17 -13.42 8.25
C LYS A 29 -1.20 -14.09 8.37
N ASP A 30 -1.66 -14.72 7.29
CA ASP A 30 -2.95 -15.42 7.19
C ASP A 30 -4.21 -14.55 7.48
N LYS A 31 -4.07 -13.22 7.59
CA LYS A 31 -5.16 -12.29 7.86
C LYS A 31 -5.68 -11.61 6.59
N ASN A 32 -6.94 -11.16 6.64
CA ASN A 32 -7.47 -10.21 5.67
C ASN A 32 -7.14 -8.79 6.16
N VAL A 33 -6.44 -8.02 5.34
CA VAL A 33 -5.89 -6.72 5.72
C VAL A 33 -6.66 -5.62 4.98
N ILE A 34 -7.05 -4.59 5.73
CA ILE A 34 -7.67 -3.39 5.17
C ILE A 34 -6.69 -2.24 5.40
N ILE A 35 -6.32 -1.56 4.32
CA ILE A 35 -5.43 -0.40 4.35
C ILE A 35 -6.24 0.82 3.93
N ILE A 36 -6.14 1.91 4.69
CA ILE A 36 -6.89 3.14 4.44
C ILE A 36 -5.89 4.26 4.18
N GLY A 37 -5.94 4.83 2.98
CA GLY A 37 -5.11 5.95 2.57
C GLY A 37 -4.46 5.79 1.19
N ALA A 38 -3.65 6.77 0.81
CA ALA A 38 -3.17 6.95 -0.57
C ALA A 38 -1.75 7.55 -0.68
N GLY A 39 -0.93 7.37 0.35
CA GLY A 39 0.47 7.79 0.37
C GLY A 39 1.46 6.62 0.28
N ASP A 40 2.73 6.97 0.44
CA ASP A 40 3.87 6.04 0.40
C ASP A 40 3.84 5.06 1.58
N THR A 41 3.48 5.55 2.77
CA THR A 41 3.36 4.73 3.99
C THR A 41 2.33 3.61 3.83
N GLU A 42 1.21 3.88 3.15
CA GLU A 42 0.20 2.87 2.86
C GLU A 42 0.73 1.82 1.87
N ALA A 43 1.49 2.24 0.86
CA ALA A 43 2.15 1.31 -0.07
C ALA A 43 3.16 0.41 0.68
N ASP A 44 3.94 0.97 1.62
CA ASP A 44 4.85 0.19 2.47
C ASP A 44 4.11 -0.85 3.31
N CYS A 45 2.93 -0.51 3.84
CA CYS A 45 2.09 -1.47 4.54
C CYS A 45 1.53 -2.57 3.62
N VAL A 46 1.16 -2.25 2.37
CA VAL A 46 0.76 -3.27 1.37
C VAL A 46 1.91 -4.24 1.13
N ALA A 47 3.12 -3.73 0.88
CA ALA A 47 4.29 -4.56 0.61
C ALA A 47 4.67 -5.43 1.82
N THR A 48 4.64 -4.86 3.03
CA THR A 48 4.95 -5.59 4.26
C THR A 48 3.94 -6.72 4.49
N ALA A 49 2.64 -6.42 4.42
CA ALA A 49 1.59 -7.42 4.61
C ALA A 49 1.66 -8.53 3.55
N LEU A 50 1.99 -8.18 2.31
CA LEU A 50 2.16 -9.12 1.21
C LEU A 50 3.32 -10.10 1.48
N ARG A 51 4.43 -9.59 1.99
CA ARG A 51 5.64 -10.37 2.33
C ARG A 51 5.45 -11.22 3.58
N GLU A 52 4.61 -10.79 4.52
CA GLU A 52 4.15 -11.59 5.66
C GLU A 52 3.18 -12.72 5.27
N ASN A 53 2.81 -12.86 3.99
CA ASN A 53 1.82 -13.83 3.50
C ASN A 53 0.42 -13.61 4.09
N CYS A 54 -0.08 -12.38 3.99
CA CYS A 54 -1.50 -12.12 4.22
C CYS A 54 -2.41 -12.94 3.29
N LYS A 55 -3.65 -13.17 3.73
CA LYS A 55 -4.69 -13.87 2.95
C LYS A 55 -5.27 -13.01 1.83
N SER A 56 -5.52 -11.73 2.12
CA SER A 56 -6.02 -10.74 1.16
C SER A 56 -5.70 -9.32 1.64
N ILE A 57 -5.57 -8.38 0.71
CA ILE A 57 -5.44 -6.96 1.00
C ILE A 57 -6.52 -6.21 0.22
N VAL A 58 -7.21 -5.28 0.89
CA VAL A 58 -8.09 -4.30 0.28
C VAL A 58 -7.64 -2.91 0.71
N GLN A 59 -7.36 -2.05 -0.26
CA GLN A 59 -6.96 -0.67 -0.01
C GLN A 59 -8.08 0.30 -0.39
N PHE A 60 -8.45 1.17 0.55
CA PHE A 60 -9.40 2.25 0.35
C PHE A 60 -8.68 3.59 0.29
N ASN A 61 -8.88 4.32 -0.80
CA ASN A 61 -8.40 5.69 -0.94
C ASN A 61 -9.60 6.64 -1.13
N LYS A 62 -9.36 7.95 -0.96
CA LYS A 62 -10.40 8.97 -1.16
C LYS A 62 -10.64 9.34 -2.63
N TYR A 63 -9.78 8.86 -3.53
CA TYR A 63 -9.72 9.30 -4.92
C TYR A 63 -10.31 8.22 -5.82
N THR A 64 -11.17 8.60 -6.76
CA THR A 64 -11.57 7.67 -7.83
C THR A 64 -10.34 7.30 -8.67
N LYS A 65 -10.28 6.06 -9.19
CA LYS A 65 -9.20 5.62 -10.08
C LYS A 65 -8.95 6.67 -11.16
N GLN A 66 -7.74 7.24 -11.13
CA GLN A 66 -7.31 8.24 -12.12
C GLN A 66 -7.26 7.61 -13.52
N PRO A 67 -7.38 8.39 -14.60
CA PRO A 67 -7.21 7.87 -15.94
C PRO A 67 -5.78 7.35 -16.16
N GLU A 68 -5.64 6.27 -16.94
CA GLU A 68 -4.33 5.67 -17.25
C GLU A 68 -3.46 6.59 -18.12
N GLU A 69 -4.10 7.42 -18.94
CA GLU A 69 -3.45 8.42 -19.76
C GLU A 69 -4.28 9.70 -19.75
N ILE A 70 -3.60 10.84 -19.80
CA ILE A 70 -4.20 12.15 -19.96
C ILE A 70 -3.57 12.80 -21.20
N THR A 71 -4.37 12.98 -22.25
CA THR A 71 -3.97 13.72 -23.45
C THR A 71 -4.30 15.20 -23.27
N PHE A 72 -3.32 16.04 -22.95
CA PHE A 72 -3.45 17.51 -23.03
C PHE A 72 -2.44 18.07 -24.04
N GLU A 73 -2.85 19.08 -24.82
CA GLU A 73 -1.97 19.81 -25.74
C GLU A 73 -0.91 20.68 -25.00
N SER A 74 -1.14 21.01 -23.73
CA SER A 74 -0.17 21.75 -22.90
C SER A 74 -0.26 21.32 -21.42
N ASN A 75 0.88 21.32 -20.71
CA ASN A 75 0.97 20.86 -19.33
C ASN A 75 0.32 21.87 -18.36
N THR A 76 -0.97 21.68 -18.07
CA THR A 76 -1.76 22.52 -17.15
C THR A 76 -1.44 22.29 -15.67
N SER A 77 -0.62 21.28 -15.35
CA SER A 77 -0.36 20.87 -13.95
C SER A 77 0.98 21.35 -13.41
N TRP A 78 1.85 21.94 -14.23
CA TRP A 78 3.17 22.39 -13.77
C TRP A 78 3.06 23.42 -12.63
N PRO A 79 3.81 23.28 -11.51
CA PRO A 79 4.92 22.34 -11.26
C PRO A 79 4.53 20.99 -10.62
N LEU A 80 3.24 20.71 -10.45
CA LEU A 80 2.74 19.45 -9.91
C LEU A 80 2.77 18.32 -10.94
N ALA A 81 2.82 17.09 -10.45
CA ALA A 81 2.67 15.90 -11.28
C ALA A 81 1.27 15.83 -11.88
N MET A 82 1.16 15.32 -13.11
CA MET A 82 -0.13 15.08 -13.74
C MET A 82 -0.95 14.07 -12.92
N PRO A 83 -2.27 14.21 -12.83
CA PRO A 83 -3.14 13.30 -12.08
C PRO A 83 -3.42 12.01 -12.88
N VAL A 84 -2.36 11.35 -13.35
CA VAL A 84 -2.40 10.07 -14.05
C VAL A 84 -2.31 8.92 -13.06
N PHE A 85 -2.98 7.81 -13.36
CA PHE A 85 -2.91 6.60 -12.56
C PHE A 85 -1.46 6.12 -12.43
N LYS A 86 -0.98 6.07 -11.19
CA LYS A 86 0.33 5.54 -10.86
C LYS A 86 0.19 4.26 -10.06
N MET A 87 0.95 3.25 -10.47
CA MET A 87 1.21 2.05 -9.69
C MET A 87 2.52 2.19 -8.94
N ASP A 88 2.43 2.25 -7.62
CA ASP A 88 3.58 2.06 -6.74
C ASP A 88 4.09 0.61 -6.75
N TYR A 89 5.29 0.43 -6.22
CA TYR A 89 5.99 -0.86 -6.23
C TYR A 89 5.16 -1.96 -5.53
N ALA A 90 4.53 -1.64 -4.40
CA ALA A 90 3.72 -2.57 -3.63
C ALA A 90 2.47 -3.06 -4.40
N HIS A 91 1.84 -2.17 -5.17
CA HIS A 91 0.70 -2.53 -6.01
C HIS A 91 1.11 -3.50 -7.11
N LYS A 92 2.29 -3.29 -7.72
CA LYS A 92 2.85 -4.21 -8.73
C LYS A 92 3.21 -5.57 -8.13
N GLU A 93 3.78 -5.60 -6.93
CA GLU A 93 4.06 -6.85 -6.21
C GLU A 93 2.77 -7.62 -5.90
N TYR A 94 1.71 -6.92 -5.48
CA TYR A 94 0.41 -7.53 -5.18
C TYR A 94 -0.25 -8.08 -6.45
N GLU A 95 -0.24 -7.32 -7.54
CA GLU A 95 -0.75 -7.76 -8.85
C GLU A 95 0.01 -8.98 -9.36
N ALA A 96 1.34 -9.02 -9.20
CA ALA A 96 2.14 -10.17 -9.60
C ALA A 96 1.80 -11.44 -8.79
N LYS A 97 1.39 -11.31 -7.52
CA LYS A 97 1.04 -12.46 -6.65
C LYS A 97 -0.41 -12.92 -6.82
N PHE A 98 -1.35 -11.98 -6.93
CA PHE A 98 -2.80 -12.26 -6.89
C PHE A 98 -3.52 -12.04 -8.22
N GLY A 99 -2.85 -11.48 -9.23
CA GLY A 99 -3.42 -11.21 -10.56
C GLY A 99 -4.42 -10.05 -10.58
N GLN A 100 -4.53 -9.29 -9.50
CA GLN A 100 -5.43 -8.14 -9.37
C GLN A 100 -4.77 -7.02 -8.58
N GLU A 101 -5.23 -5.80 -8.77
CA GLU A 101 -4.77 -4.62 -8.04
C GLU A 101 -5.51 -4.51 -6.69
N PRO A 102 -4.85 -4.12 -5.58
CA PRO A 102 -5.46 -4.16 -4.25
C PRO A 102 -6.38 -2.96 -3.93
N ARG A 103 -6.37 -1.87 -4.72
CA ARG A 103 -7.26 -0.72 -4.50
C ARG A 103 -8.63 -1.01 -5.09
N ALA A 104 -9.67 -0.75 -4.27
CA ALA A 104 -11.06 -0.87 -4.66
C ALA A 104 -11.54 0.33 -5.48
#